data_AF-A0A6V7M715-F1
#
_entry.id   AF-A0A6V7M715-F1
#
_cell.length_a   1.000
_cell.length_b   1.000
_cell.length_c   1.000
_cell.angle_alpha   90.00
_cell.angle_beta   90.00
_cell.angle_gamma   90.00
#
_symmetry.space_group_name_H-M   'P 1'
#
loop_
_entity.id
_entity.type
_entity.pdbx_description
1 polymer ?
#
loop_
_entity_poly.entity_id
_entity_poly.type
_entity_poly.pdbx_seq_one_letter_code
_entity_poly.pdbx_strand_id
1 'polypeptide(L)'
;GYLTFHSYGQYILYPWGYDRRVPPDYADLERLGQQSAAAMKSAGGAGSVYTVGNSATTLYAASGGADDWAKAYLKIKYAYTIELRDKGKHGFILPAQYIIPTAKEALAAVLTVTDAVAKLRK
;
A
#
# COMPACT_ATOMS: atom_id res chain seq x y z
N GLY A 1 0.77 8.01 9.98
CA GLY A 1 0.11 7.33 8.86
C GLY A 1 -0.57 6.08 9.36
N TYR A 2 -1.37 5.45 8.53
CA TYR A 2 -2.00 4.15 8.76
C TYR A 2 -1.55 3.21 7.65
N LEU A 3 -1.02 2.04 8.00
CA LEU A 3 -0.64 0.99 7.06
C LEU A 3 -1.25 -0.32 7.55
N THR A 4 -2.01 -1.00 6.68
CA THR A 4 -2.43 -2.38 6.88
C THR A 4 -1.77 -3.26 5.84
N PHE A 5 -1.25 -4.41 6.26
CA PHE A 5 -0.53 -5.34 5.39
C PHE A 5 -1.35 -6.61 5.19
N HIS A 6 -1.47 -6.99 3.94
CA HIS A 6 -2.16 -8.18 3.46
C HIS A 6 -1.27 -8.90 2.44
N SER A 7 -1.76 -10.04 1.93
CA SER A 7 -1.21 -10.73 0.79
C SER A 7 -2.38 -11.36 0.04
N TYR A 8 -2.38 -11.51 -1.28
CA TYR A 8 -1.30 -11.29 -2.23
C TYR A 8 -1.78 -10.40 -3.38
N GLY A 9 -0.85 -9.94 -4.22
CA GLY A 9 -1.19 -9.26 -5.47
C GLY A 9 -0.18 -8.20 -5.89
N GLN A 10 0.70 -7.78 -4.98
CA GLN A 10 1.63 -6.67 -5.17
C GLN A 10 0.89 -5.37 -5.50
N TYR A 11 0.07 -4.92 -4.56
CA TYR A 11 -0.67 -3.66 -4.64
C TYR A 11 -0.32 -2.71 -3.50
N ILE A 12 -0.34 -1.41 -3.78
CA ILE A 12 -0.38 -0.35 -2.78
C ILE A 12 -1.68 0.42 -3.01
N LEU A 13 -2.68 0.09 -2.23
CA LEU A 13 -4.03 0.61 -2.39
C LEU A 13 -4.25 1.76 -1.42
N TYR A 14 -4.90 2.82 -1.89
CA TYR A 14 -5.38 3.89 -1.03
C TYR A 14 -6.91 4.03 -1.15
N PRO A 15 -7.56 4.65 -0.15
CA PRO A 15 -9.01 4.87 -0.14
C PRO A 15 -9.56 5.57 -1.40
N TRP A 16 -10.84 5.44 -1.74
CA TRP A 16 -11.83 4.61 -1.08
C TRP A 16 -11.85 3.18 -1.63
N GLY A 17 -12.09 2.21 -0.77
CA GLY A 17 -12.41 0.82 -1.12
C GLY A 17 -13.90 0.62 -1.34
N TYR A 18 -14.76 1.32 -0.59
CA TYR A 18 -16.22 1.08 -0.66
C TYR A 18 -16.88 1.52 -1.97
N ASP A 19 -16.28 2.47 -2.71
CA ASP A 19 -16.66 2.84 -4.08
C ASP A 19 -15.49 3.47 -4.85
N ARG A 20 -15.70 3.73 -6.16
CA ARG A 20 -14.68 4.26 -7.08
C ARG A 20 -14.40 5.76 -6.92
N ARG A 21 -14.99 6.45 -5.94
CA ARG A 21 -14.62 7.83 -5.64
C ARG A 21 -13.24 7.85 -5.01
N VAL A 22 -12.59 9.00 -5.10
CA VAL A 22 -11.28 9.22 -4.49
C VAL A 22 -11.38 10.29 -3.41
N PRO A 23 -10.53 10.24 -2.36
CA PRO A 23 -10.47 11.29 -1.36
C PRO A 23 -9.94 12.60 -1.98
N PRO A 24 -10.23 13.78 -1.40
CA PRO A 24 -9.79 15.06 -1.95
C PRO A 24 -8.26 15.19 -2.13
N ASP A 25 -7.47 14.46 -1.33
CA ASP A 25 -6.01 14.46 -1.37
C ASP A 25 -5.43 13.23 -2.10
N TYR A 26 -6.19 12.60 -2.99
CA TYR A 26 -5.74 11.41 -3.72
C TYR A 26 -4.43 11.61 -4.49
N ALA A 27 -4.19 12.82 -5.02
CA ALA A 27 -2.94 13.10 -5.74
C ALA A 27 -1.70 13.01 -4.84
N ASP A 28 -1.83 13.36 -3.55
CA ASP A 28 -0.77 13.15 -2.56
C ASP A 28 -0.62 11.66 -2.23
N LEU A 29 -1.73 10.94 -2.13
CA LEU A 29 -1.73 9.49 -1.86
C LEU A 29 -1.08 8.70 -3.00
N GLU A 30 -1.46 8.98 -4.24
CA GLU A 30 -0.89 8.38 -5.45
C GLU A 30 0.62 8.65 -5.51
N ARG A 31 1.03 9.92 -5.36
CA ARG A 31 2.45 10.31 -5.41
C ARG A 31 3.30 9.57 -4.37
N LEU A 32 2.85 9.52 -3.12
CA LEU A 32 3.59 8.82 -2.05
C LEU A 32 3.53 7.29 -2.21
N GLY A 33 2.43 6.75 -2.73
CA GLY A 33 2.30 5.34 -3.09
C GLY A 33 3.31 4.95 -4.17
N GLN A 34 3.46 5.75 -5.22
CA GLN A 34 4.45 5.53 -6.28
C GLN A 34 5.89 5.63 -5.77
N GLN A 35 6.18 6.58 -4.88
CA GLN A 35 7.47 6.64 -4.19
C GLN A 35 7.74 5.38 -3.37
N SER A 36 6.72 4.87 -2.67
CA SER A 36 6.81 3.64 -1.89
C SER A 36 7.04 2.43 -2.81
N ALA A 37 6.32 2.30 -3.92
CA ALA A 37 6.51 1.24 -4.90
C ALA A 37 7.93 1.25 -5.50
N ALA A 38 8.48 2.44 -5.80
CA ALA A 38 9.85 2.58 -6.27
C ALA A 38 10.87 2.15 -5.19
N ALA A 39 10.67 2.54 -3.94
CA ALA A 39 11.52 2.13 -2.82
C ALA A 39 11.47 0.61 -2.58
N MET A 40 10.28 0.01 -2.63
CA MET A 40 10.08 -1.44 -2.55
C MET A 40 10.82 -2.15 -3.68
N LYS A 41 10.70 -1.67 -4.93
CA LYS A 41 11.41 -2.23 -6.08
C LYS A 41 12.93 -2.21 -5.89
N SER A 42 13.49 -1.11 -5.38
CA SER A 42 14.92 -1.01 -5.07
C SER A 42 15.36 -1.98 -3.98
N ALA A 43 14.53 -2.24 -2.97
CA ALA A 43 14.83 -3.16 -1.88
C ALA A 43 14.64 -4.66 -2.23
N GLY A 44 13.64 -4.97 -3.07
CA GLY A 44 13.21 -6.35 -3.39
C GLY A 44 13.62 -6.86 -4.77
N GLY A 45 14.17 -5.99 -5.63
CA GLY A 45 14.63 -6.33 -6.97
C GLY A 45 13.50 -6.48 -8.00
N ALA A 46 13.82 -7.13 -9.13
CA ALA A 46 12.95 -7.17 -10.31
C ALA A 46 11.55 -7.78 -10.07
N GLY A 47 11.40 -8.65 -9.07
CA GLY A 47 10.10 -9.23 -8.70
C GLY A 47 9.19 -8.27 -7.91
N SER A 48 9.74 -7.22 -7.31
CA SER A 48 9.04 -6.27 -6.46
C SER A 48 8.42 -5.12 -7.26
N VAL A 49 7.43 -5.44 -8.10
CA VAL A 49 6.70 -4.45 -8.90
C VAL A 49 5.27 -4.37 -8.41
N TYR A 50 4.97 -3.27 -7.71
CA TYR A 50 3.68 -3.02 -7.08
C TYR A 50 2.84 -2.04 -7.89
N THR A 51 1.55 -2.34 -8.06
CA THR A 51 0.59 -1.44 -8.69
C THR A 51 -0.01 -0.53 -7.62
N VAL A 52 0.04 0.77 -7.84
CA VAL A 52 -0.52 1.78 -6.94
C VAL A 52 -1.88 2.24 -7.48
N GLY A 53 -2.85 2.49 -6.60
CA GLY A 53 -4.06 3.19 -7.00
C GLY A 53 -5.18 3.13 -5.96
N ASN A 54 -6.31 3.71 -6.34
CA ASN A 54 -7.54 3.64 -5.55
C ASN A 54 -8.00 2.18 -5.40
N SER A 55 -8.31 1.75 -4.18
CA SER A 55 -8.69 0.36 -3.86
C SER A 55 -9.82 -0.17 -4.73
N ALA A 56 -10.94 0.55 -4.83
CA ALA A 56 -12.11 0.10 -5.60
C ALA A 56 -11.88 0.03 -7.11
N THR A 57 -11.02 0.91 -7.65
CA THR A 57 -10.73 1.01 -9.08
C THR A 57 -9.64 0.03 -9.50
N THR A 58 -8.61 -0.13 -8.67
CA THR A 58 -7.43 -0.96 -8.99
C THR A 58 -7.65 -2.43 -8.67
N LEU A 59 -8.45 -2.75 -7.64
CA LEU A 59 -8.73 -4.10 -7.21
C LEU A 59 -10.22 -4.45 -7.43
N TYR A 60 -11.09 -4.07 -6.49
CA TYR A 60 -12.55 -4.14 -6.61
C TYR A 60 -13.21 -3.36 -5.47
N ALA A 61 -14.48 -2.97 -5.64
CA ALA A 61 -15.23 -2.27 -4.59
C ALA A 61 -15.51 -3.19 -3.39
N ALA A 62 -15.10 -2.78 -2.20
CA ALA A 62 -15.25 -3.50 -0.94
C ALA A 62 -15.53 -2.52 0.21
N SER A 63 -16.66 -2.67 0.89
CA SER A 63 -17.03 -1.83 2.03
C SER A 63 -16.44 -2.33 3.35
N GLY A 64 -16.31 -1.44 4.34
CA GLY A 64 -15.85 -1.78 5.70
C GLY A 64 -14.33 -1.90 5.86
N GLY A 65 -13.54 -1.47 4.87
CA GLY A 65 -12.09 -1.43 4.94
C GLY A 65 -11.59 -0.56 6.10
N ALA A 66 -10.60 -1.05 6.83
CA ALA A 66 -10.02 -0.33 7.97
C ALA A 66 -9.22 0.92 7.53
N ASP A 67 -8.64 0.88 6.33
CA ASP A 67 -8.00 2.03 5.66
C ASP A 67 -9.00 3.14 5.32
N ASP A 68 -10.18 2.79 4.79
CA ASP A 68 -11.29 3.72 4.56
C ASP A 68 -11.75 4.35 5.89
N TRP A 69 -11.96 3.54 6.93
CA TRP A 69 -12.36 4.05 8.24
C TRP A 69 -11.29 4.98 8.85
N ALA A 70 -10.02 4.58 8.80
CA ALA A 70 -8.90 5.39 9.28
C ALA A 70 -8.80 6.74 8.55
N LYS A 71 -9.04 6.76 7.24
CA LYS A 71 -9.04 7.98 6.43
C LYS A 71 -10.26 8.85 6.71
N ALA A 72 -11.45 8.28 6.73
CA ALA A 72 -12.71 9.01 6.84
C ALA A 72 -12.97 9.52 8.26
N TYR A 73 -12.80 8.67 9.27
CA TYR A 73 -13.18 8.98 10.65
C TYR A 73 -12.04 9.60 11.43
N LEU A 74 -10.86 8.96 11.43
CA LEU A 74 -9.68 9.46 12.16
C LEU A 74 -8.90 10.55 11.40
N LYS A 75 -9.30 10.87 10.17
CA LYS A 75 -8.67 11.90 9.31
C LYS A 75 -7.18 11.65 9.08
N ILE A 76 -6.74 10.39 9.09
CA ILE A 76 -5.33 10.05 8.85
C ILE A 76 -4.99 10.36 7.38
N LYS A 77 -4.08 11.31 7.14
CA LYS A 77 -3.72 11.76 5.79
C LYS A 77 -3.20 10.64 4.90
N TYR A 78 -2.20 9.89 5.36
CA TYR A 78 -1.62 8.78 4.61
C TYR A 78 -2.13 7.45 5.16
N ALA A 79 -3.07 6.84 4.45
CA ALA A 79 -3.69 5.55 4.78
C ALA A 79 -3.58 4.62 3.57
N TYR A 80 -2.99 3.44 3.76
CA TYR A 80 -2.79 2.47 2.69
C TYR A 80 -3.05 1.04 3.15
N THR A 81 -3.55 0.24 2.21
CA THR A 81 -3.51 -1.23 2.25
C THR A 81 -2.40 -1.71 1.31
N ILE A 82 -1.47 -2.52 1.80
CA ILE A 82 -0.40 -3.09 0.99
C ILE A 82 -0.62 -4.60 0.86
N GLU A 83 -0.91 -5.03 -0.37
CA GLU A 83 -0.98 -6.45 -0.74
C GLU A 83 0.41 -6.91 -1.17
N LEU A 84 1.06 -7.73 -0.37
CA LEU A 84 2.44 -8.18 -0.59
C LEU A 84 2.55 -9.24 -1.70
N ARG A 85 3.74 -9.84 -1.83
CA ARG A 85 4.03 -10.90 -2.79
C ARG A 85 3.10 -12.11 -2.62
N ASP A 86 2.89 -12.90 -3.67
CA ASP A 86 3.28 -12.67 -5.07
C ASP A 86 2.08 -12.18 -5.90
N LYS A 87 2.05 -12.46 -7.21
CA LYS A 87 0.91 -12.11 -8.09
C LYS A 87 -0.04 -13.29 -8.34
N GLY A 88 0.01 -14.32 -7.49
CA GLY A 88 -0.86 -15.50 -7.57
C GLY A 88 -0.20 -16.79 -8.04
N LYS A 89 1.12 -16.82 -8.26
CA LYS A 89 1.83 -18.07 -8.59
C LYS A 89 1.85 -19.01 -7.38
N HIS A 90 2.11 -18.45 -6.20
CA HIS A 90 2.06 -19.14 -4.92
C HIS A 90 0.92 -18.63 -4.05
N GLY A 91 0.50 -17.37 -4.24
CA GLY A 91 -0.57 -16.74 -3.47
C GLY A 91 -0.26 -16.76 -1.98
N PHE A 92 -1.17 -17.30 -1.17
CA PHE A 92 -1.03 -17.41 0.28
C PHE A 92 0.03 -18.43 0.75
N ILE A 93 0.43 -19.37 -0.11
CA ILE A 93 1.41 -20.42 0.24
C ILE A 93 2.78 -20.06 -0.37
N LEU A 94 3.22 -18.82 -0.11
CA LEU A 94 4.48 -18.29 -0.61
C LEU A 94 5.67 -19.05 0.02
N PRO A 95 6.63 -19.57 -0.76
CA PRO A 95 7.79 -20.29 -0.22
C PRO A 95 8.58 -19.45 0.81
N ALA A 96 9.02 -20.10 1.89
CA ALA A 96 9.69 -19.44 3.02
C ALA A 96 10.94 -18.62 2.63
N GLN A 97 11.62 -18.98 1.55
CA GLN A 97 12.74 -18.21 0.99
C GLN A 97 12.36 -16.76 0.61
N TYR A 98 11.08 -16.47 0.39
CA TYR A 98 10.60 -15.12 0.07
C TYR A 98 10.18 -14.30 1.30
N ILE A 99 10.22 -14.85 2.52
CA ILE A 99 9.85 -14.11 3.74
C ILE A 99 10.74 -12.88 3.92
N ILE A 100 12.06 -13.08 3.96
CA ILE A 100 13.02 -11.98 4.17
C ILE A 100 13.02 -10.96 3.01
N PRO A 101 13.02 -11.38 1.72
CA PRO A 101 12.84 -10.44 0.62
C PRO A 101 11.57 -9.59 0.73
N THR A 102 10.42 -10.21 1.01
CA THR A 102 9.14 -9.49 1.15
C THR A 102 9.15 -8.53 2.34
N ALA A 103 9.76 -8.92 3.46
CA ALA A 103 9.90 -8.05 4.63
C ALA A 103 10.76 -6.81 4.35
N LYS A 104 11.84 -6.94 3.56
CA LYS A 104 12.69 -5.81 3.16
C LYS A 104 11.93 -4.80 2.29
N GLU A 105 11.09 -5.29 1.37
CA GLU A 105 10.19 -4.44 0.59
C GLU A 105 9.20 -3.71 1.49
N ALA A 106 8.49 -4.44 2.35
CA ALA A 106 7.52 -3.86 3.27
C ALA A 106 8.16 -2.76 4.15
N LEU A 107 9.36 -3.01 4.67
CA LEU A 107 10.11 -2.01 5.44
C LEU A 107 10.42 -0.74 4.62
N ALA A 108 10.78 -0.88 3.35
CA ALA A 108 11.02 0.27 2.47
C ALA A 108 9.77 1.16 2.30
N ALA A 109 8.58 0.55 2.18
CA ALA A 109 7.32 1.29 2.17
C ALA A 109 7.05 1.99 3.50
N VAL A 110 7.26 1.29 4.63
CA VAL A 110 7.08 1.87 5.98
C VAL A 110 7.97 3.10 6.18
N LEU A 111 9.25 3.02 5.83
CA LEU A 111 10.19 4.13 5.95
C LEU A 111 9.77 5.31 5.07
N THR A 112 9.41 5.05 3.81
CA THR A 112 8.96 6.08 2.86
C THR A 112 7.75 6.85 3.38
N VAL A 113 6.74 6.13 3.89
CA VAL A 113 5.54 6.75 4.47
C VAL A 113 5.85 7.48 5.77
N THR A 114 6.74 6.93 6.60
CA THR A 114 7.15 7.56 7.88
C THR A 114 7.85 8.89 7.65
N ASP A 115 8.75 8.96 6.65
CA ASP A 115 9.43 10.20 6.28
C ASP A 115 8.45 11.27 5.78
N ALA A 116 7.43 10.88 5.02
CA ALA A 116 6.38 11.79 4.58
C ALA A 116 5.53 12.29 5.76
N VAL A 117 5.19 11.41 6.72
CA VAL A 117 4.47 11.79 7.95
C VAL A 117 5.29 12.75 8.80
N ALA A 118 6.60 12.53 8.94
CA ALA A 118 7.49 13.39 9.72
C ALA A 118 7.52 14.84 9.17
N LYS A 119 7.38 15.00 7.84
CA LYS A 119 7.33 16.31 7.18
C LYS A 119 6.02 17.06 7.40
N LEU A 120 4.92 16.39 7.78
CA LEU A 120 3.65 17.06 8.10
C LEU A 120 3.66 17.78 9.45
N ARG A 121 4.63 17.47 10.32
CA ARG A 121 4.75 18.03 11.67
C ARG A 121 5.64 19.28 11.74
N LYS A 122 6.22 19.69 10.61
CA LYS A 122 6.97 20.94 10.46
C LYS A 122 6.03 22.00 9.91
#